data_AF-A0A929AU14-F1
#
_entry.id   AF-A0A929AU14-F1
#
_cell.length_a   1.000
_cell.length_b   1.000
_cell.length_c   1.000
_cell.angle_alpha   90.00
_cell.angle_beta   90.00
_cell.angle_gamma   90.00
#
_symmetry.space_group_name_H-M   'P 1'
#
loop_
_entity.id
_entity.type
_entity.pdbx_description
1 polymer ?
#
loop_
_entity_poly.entity_id
_entity_poly.type
_entity_poly.pdbx_seq_one_letter_code
_entity_poly.pdbx_strand_id
1 'polypeptide(L)'
;MPLASSILTAPSTLSAPVSENRSDSSESSPLTQPIDVPLTATPPLPPKSIAQRRQSVWRIFSSTFLTIFLAEMGDKTQLATLLMSAESQSPWIVFLGAAIALIATSLLGVLIGRWLSQRLSPKAMETAAGVLLLFISVTLLWDVVQLGG
;
A
#
# COMPACT_ATOMS: atom_id res chain seq x y z
N MET A 1 -18.69 55.57 -26.00
CA MET A 1 -18.25 56.07 -27.32
C MET A 1 -17.60 54.91 -28.09
N PRO A 2 -18.23 54.35 -29.14
CA PRO A 2 -17.61 53.40 -30.05
C PRO A 2 -17.19 54.12 -31.35
N LEU A 3 -15.99 53.82 -31.88
CA LEU A 3 -15.56 54.28 -33.20
C LEU A 3 -15.36 53.07 -34.11
N ALA A 4 -16.26 52.94 -35.08
CA ALA A 4 -16.04 52.17 -36.30
C ALA A 4 -15.21 53.02 -37.27
N SER A 5 -14.19 52.43 -37.90
CA SER A 5 -13.52 53.01 -39.07
C SER A 5 -13.52 51.98 -40.20
N SER A 6 -14.43 52.25 -41.13
CA SER A 6 -14.66 51.70 -42.44
C SER A 6 -13.41 51.53 -43.33
N ILE A 7 -13.44 50.44 -44.12
CA ILE A 7 -13.20 50.36 -45.58
C ILE A 7 -11.78 50.73 -46.08
N LEU A 8 -11.16 49.88 -46.92
CA LEU A 8 -10.87 50.21 -48.34
C LEU A 8 -9.87 49.22 -49.00
N THR A 9 -10.44 48.39 -49.86
CA THR A 9 -9.97 47.87 -51.16
C THR A 9 -8.56 48.23 -51.68
N ALA A 10 -7.83 47.21 -52.15
CA ALA A 10 -7.07 47.26 -53.41
C ALA A 10 -6.89 45.84 -54.01
N PRO A 11 -7.25 45.61 -55.29
CA PRO A 11 -6.87 44.43 -56.05
C PRO A 11 -5.68 44.73 -56.97
N SER A 12 -4.75 43.79 -57.11
CA SER A 12 -3.73 43.85 -58.18
C SER A 12 -3.31 42.43 -58.58
N THR A 13 -3.91 42.01 -59.68
CA THR A 13 -3.51 40.91 -60.57
C THR A 13 -2.07 41.10 -61.08
N LEU A 14 -1.25 40.04 -61.22
CA LEU A 14 -0.49 39.77 -62.45
C LEU A 14 0.38 38.48 -62.40
N SER A 15 0.25 37.68 -63.48
CA SER A 15 1.27 36.82 -64.12
C SER A 15 1.68 35.49 -63.44
N ALA A 16 1.19 34.31 -63.87
CA ALA A 16 1.49 33.52 -65.10
C ALA A 16 2.18 32.17 -64.71
N PRO A 17 2.52 31.24 -65.63
CA PRO A 17 1.66 30.12 -66.04
C PRO A 17 2.30 28.73 -65.85
N VAL A 18 1.47 27.67 -66.00
CA VAL A 18 1.79 26.35 -66.58
C VAL A 18 3.02 25.59 -66.04
N SER A 19 2.75 24.44 -65.41
CA SER A 19 3.53 23.23 -65.69
C SER A 19 2.59 22.04 -65.73
N GLU A 20 2.28 21.66 -66.97
CA GLU A 20 1.59 20.45 -67.36
C GLU A 20 2.58 19.29 -67.29
N ASN A 21 2.26 18.23 -66.56
CA ASN A 21 2.89 16.94 -66.82
C ASN A 21 1.83 15.84 -66.76
N ARG A 22 1.46 15.41 -67.96
CA ARG A 22 0.57 14.30 -68.27
C ARG A 22 1.40 13.01 -68.27
N SER A 23 0.92 11.96 -67.63
CA SER A 23 1.26 10.58 -68.01
C SER A 23 0.10 9.68 -67.67
N ASP A 24 -0.52 9.12 -68.71
CA ASP A 24 -1.42 7.99 -68.65
C ASP A 24 -0.76 6.82 -67.91
N SER A 25 -1.54 6.05 -67.15
CA SER A 25 -1.61 4.60 -67.36
C SER A 25 -2.65 3.97 -66.44
N SER A 26 -3.60 3.32 -67.09
CA SER A 26 -4.61 2.43 -66.54
C SER A 26 -4.00 1.36 -65.65
N GLU A 27 -4.52 1.18 -64.44
CA GLU A 27 -4.51 -0.14 -63.81
C GLU A 27 -5.88 -0.40 -63.19
N SER A 28 -6.55 -1.38 -63.77
CA SER A 28 -7.92 -1.80 -63.46
C SER A 28 -7.92 -2.97 -62.47
N SER A 29 -8.79 -2.86 -61.48
CA SER A 29 -9.45 -3.93 -60.71
C SER A 29 -8.67 -4.51 -59.50
N PRO A 30 -9.35 -5.25 -58.59
CA PRO A 30 -10.43 -4.79 -57.73
C PRO A 30 -10.23 -5.25 -56.26
N LEU A 31 -10.80 -4.52 -55.30
CA LEU A 31 -11.16 -5.01 -53.96
C LEU A 31 -10.12 -5.89 -53.22
N THR A 32 -9.19 -5.24 -52.54
CA THR A 32 -8.96 -5.56 -51.13
C THR A 32 -8.68 -4.23 -50.46
N GLN A 33 -9.73 -3.54 -50.02
CA GLN A 33 -9.51 -2.51 -49.02
C GLN A 33 -8.80 -3.23 -47.86
N PRO A 34 -7.61 -2.78 -47.42
CA PRO A 34 -7.22 -3.10 -46.06
C PRO A 34 -8.41 -2.64 -45.23
N ILE A 35 -8.95 -3.53 -44.40
CA ILE A 35 -9.80 -3.06 -43.33
C ILE A 35 -8.85 -2.22 -42.48
N ASP A 36 -8.77 -0.94 -42.81
CA ASP A 36 -8.32 0.11 -41.92
C ASP A 36 -9.41 0.15 -40.85
N VAL A 37 -9.42 -0.87 -39.98
CA VAL A 37 -9.83 -0.67 -38.61
C VAL A 37 -8.93 0.51 -38.27
N PRO A 38 -9.46 1.72 -38.04
CA PRO A 38 -8.65 2.68 -37.32
C PRO A 38 -8.16 1.87 -36.13
N LEU A 39 -6.89 1.94 -35.79
CA LEU A 39 -6.53 1.69 -34.41
C LEU A 39 -7.32 2.76 -33.64
N THR A 40 -8.63 2.54 -33.44
CA THR A 40 -9.52 3.25 -32.57
C THR A 40 -8.88 2.89 -31.27
N ALA A 41 -7.93 3.74 -30.92
CA ALA A 41 -7.18 3.70 -29.70
C ALA A 41 -8.24 3.38 -28.67
N THR A 42 -8.15 2.17 -28.11
CA THR A 42 -8.93 1.82 -26.93
C THR A 42 -8.86 3.06 -26.07
N PRO A 43 -10.00 3.76 -25.81
CA PRO A 43 -9.96 5.07 -25.19
C PRO A 43 -9.03 4.93 -23.99
N PRO A 44 -7.97 5.76 -23.90
CA PRO A 44 -6.91 5.55 -22.94
C PRO A 44 -7.57 5.34 -21.59
N LEU A 45 -7.31 4.17 -21.00
CA LEU A 45 -7.98 3.74 -19.78
C LEU A 45 -7.98 4.93 -18.83
N PRO A 46 -9.15 5.32 -18.27
CA PRO A 46 -9.21 6.42 -17.33
C PRO A 46 -8.12 6.15 -16.28
N PRO A 47 -7.26 7.13 -15.97
CA PRO A 47 -6.22 6.92 -14.99
C PRO A 47 -6.93 6.39 -13.75
N LYS A 48 -6.58 5.16 -13.33
CA LYS A 48 -7.02 4.67 -12.02
C LYS A 48 -6.53 5.72 -11.07
N SER A 49 -7.43 6.59 -10.61
CA SER A 49 -7.07 7.62 -9.68
C SER A 49 -6.64 6.86 -8.43
N ILE A 50 -5.34 6.65 -8.31
CA ILE A 50 -4.69 6.56 -7.02
C ILE A 50 -4.86 7.96 -6.45
N ALA A 51 -6.11 8.31 -6.13
CA ALA A 51 -6.46 9.39 -5.24
C ALA A 51 -5.87 8.93 -3.93
N GLN A 52 -4.58 9.23 -3.83
CA GLN A 52 -3.66 8.79 -2.83
C GLN A 52 -4.30 9.19 -1.52
N ARG A 53 -4.89 8.21 -0.82
CA ARG A 53 -5.57 8.44 0.44
C ARG A 53 -4.46 8.90 1.38
N ARG A 54 -4.25 10.22 1.46
CA ARG A 54 -3.33 10.86 2.38
C ARG A 54 -3.93 10.68 3.77
N GLN A 55 -3.90 9.45 4.25
CA GLN A 55 -4.20 9.14 5.63
C GLN A 55 -3.20 9.95 6.43
N SER A 56 -3.70 10.81 7.29
CA SER A 56 -2.83 11.58 8.15
C SER A 56 -1.98 10.59 8.94
N VAL A 57 -0.68 10.84 9.01
CA VAL A 57 0.24 10.05 9.84
C VAL A 57 -0.28 9.94 11.26
N TRP A 58 -0.95 11.01 11.74
CA TRP A 58 -1.70 11.04 12.99
C TRP A 58 -2.80 9.97 13.10
N ARG A 59 -3.58 9.71 12.05
CA ARG A 59 -4.61 8.66 12.07
C ARG A 59 -3.98 7.27 12.10
N ILE A 60 -2.90 7.05 11.36
CA ILE A 60 -2.19 5.76 11.34
C ILE A 60 -1.53 5.52 12.70
N PHE A 61 -0.87 6.53 13.24
CA PHE A 61 -0.26 6.48 14.57
C PHE A 61 -1.31 6.20 15.64
N SER A 62 -2.41 6.96 15.67
CA SER A 62 -3.44 6.78 16.70
C SER A 62 -4.16 5.44 16.58
N SER A 63 -4.47 4.96 15.37
CA SER A 63 -5.10 3.65 15.19
C SER A 63 -4.20 2.51 15.62
N THR A 64 -2.92 2.55 15.23
CA THR A 64 -1.95 1.51 15.57
C THR A 64 -1.63 1.53 17.05
N PHE A 65 -1.39 2.73 17.62
CA PHE A 65 -1.17 2.90 19.05
C PHE A 65 -2.36 2.38 19.85
N LEU A 66 -3.60 2.80 19.54
CA LEU A 66 -4.77 2.40 20.31
C LEU A 66 -5.04 0.90 20.19
N THR A 67 -4.86 0.32 19.00
CA THR A 67 -5.04 -1.13 18.79
C THR A 67 -4.03 -1.93 19.61
N ILE A 68 -2.74 -1.57 19.54
CA ILE A 68 -1.69 -2.24 20.30
C ILE A 68 -1.86 -1.98 21.80
N PHE A 69 -2.15 -0.75 22.19
CA PHE A 69 -2.36 -0.37 23.58
C PHE A 69 -3.54 -1.12 24.20
N LEU A 70 -4.68 -1.27 23.51
CA LEU A 70 -5.80 -2.06 24.00
C LEU A 70 -5.47 -3.56 24.06
N ALA A 71 -4.70 -4.08 23.11
CA ALA A 71 -4.25 -5.47 23.12
C ALA A 71 -3.27 -5.76 24.27
N GLU A 72 -2.47 -4.75 24.67
CA GLU A 72 -1.43 -4.84 25.70
C GLU A 72 -1.90 -4.31 27.08
N MET A 73 -3.02 -3.58 27.16
CA MET A 73 -3.56 -3.01 28.39
C MET A 73 -4.02 -4.13 29.31
N GLY A 74 -3.32 -4.29 30.43
CA GLY A 74 -3.59 -5.39 31.36
C GLY A 74 -2.88 -6.70 30.98
N ASP A 75 -1.85 -6.65 30.13
CA ASP A 75 -0.97 -7.80 29.96
C ASP A 75 -0.42 -8.23 31.33
N LYS A 76 -0.36 -9.55 31.53
CA LYS A 76 0.14 -10.17 32.76
C LYS A 76 1.55 -9.69 33.08
N THR A 77 2.34 -9.30 32.07
CA THR A 77 3.67 -8.71 32.26
C THR A 77 3.62 -7.36 33.00
N GLN A 78 2.59 -6.52 32.77
CA GLN A 78 2.41 -5.27 33.50
C GLN A 78 2.11 -5.51 34.98
N LEU A 79 1.25 -6.50 35.28
CA LEU A 79 0.91 -6.89 36.64
C LEU A 79 2.09 -7.58 37.34
N ALA A 80 2.83 -8.45 36.64
CA ALA A 80 4.03 -9.10 37.17
C ALA A 80 5.13 -8.08 37.50
N THR A 81 5.35 -7.09 36.63
CA THR A 81 6.32 -6.01 36.87
C THR A 81 5.87 -5.12 38.03
N LEU A 82 4.56 -4.80 38.12
CA LEU A 82 4.00 -4.03 39.22
C LEU A 82 4.11 -4.77 40.57
N LEU A 83 3.77 -6.06 40.62
CA LEU A 83 3.90 -6.88 41.83
C LEU A 83 5.37 -7.04 42.25
N MET A 84 6.26 -7.31 41.30
CA MET A 84 7.68 -7.43 41.60
C MET A 84 8.28 -6.09 42.06
N SER A 85 7.79 -4.97 41.53
CA SER A 85 8.17 -3.62 41.97
C SER A 85 7.60 -3.30 43.36
N ALA A 86 6.37 -3.73 43.66
CA ALA A 86 5.69 -3.51 44.93
C ALA A 86 6.28 -4.34 46.08
N GLU A 87 6.75 -5.56 45.80
CA GLU A 87 7.43 -6.42 46.79
C GLU A 87 8.91 -6.06 46.98
N SER A 88 9.53 -5.38 46.00
CA SER A 88 10.93 -4.98 46.08
C SER A 88 11.12 -3.70 46.89
N GLN A 89 12.05 -3.73 47.84
CA GLN A 89 12.53 -2.56 48.58
C GLN A 89 13.18 -1.49 47.66
N SER A 90 13.46 -1.84 46.39
CA SER A 90 14.02 -0.95 45.38
C SER A 90 13.32 -1.13 44.02
N PRO A 91 12.32 -0.29 43.70
CA PRO A 91 11.55 -0.39 42.45
C PRO A 91 12.40 -0.12 41.19
N TRP A 92 13.48 0.65 41.32
CA TRP A 92 14.40 0.95 40.22
C TRP A 92 15.17 -0.29 39.72
N ILE A 93 15.53 -1.21 40.62
CA ILE A 93 16.24 -2.44 40.26
C ILE A 93 15.33 -3.38 39.48
N VAL A 94 14.06 -3.47 39.87
CA VAL A 94 13.06 -4.29 39.17
C VAL A 94 12.80 -3.74 37.77
N PHE A 95 12.65 -2.42 37.64
CA PHE A 95 12.51 -1.77 36.35
C PHE A 95 13.70 -2.08 35.43
N LEU A 96 14.93 -1.94 35.93
CA LEU A 96 16.13 -2.19 35.14
C LEU A 96 16.26 -3.68 34.76
N GLY A 97 15.94 -4.58 35.68
CA GLY A 97 15.90 -6.02 35.42
C GLY A 97 14.88 -6.40 34.34
N ALA A 98 13.66 -5.87 34.43
CA ALA A 98 12.62 -6.07 33.42
C ALA A 98 13.01 -5.47 32.06
N ALA A 99 13.63 -4.27 32.04
CA ALA A 99 14.11 -3.64 30.82
C ALA A 99 15.20 -4.48 30.13
N ILE A 100 16.18 -5.00 30.89
CA ILE A 100 17.23 -5.87 30.36
C ILE A 100 16.61 -7.18 29.84
N ALA A 101 15.70 -7.79 30.59
CA ALA A 101 15.01 -9.00 30.18
C ALA A 101 14.22 -8.79 28.87
N LEU A 102 13.55 -7.66 28.72
CA LEU A 102 12.82 -7.31 27.50
C LEU A 102 13.75 -7.14 26.30
N ILE A 103 14.86 -6.43 26.47
CA ILE A 103 15.86 -6.25 25.41
C ILE A 103 16.46 -7.61 25.00
N ALA A 104 16.85 -8.43 25.98
CA ALA A 104 17.43 -9.75 25.73
C ALA A 104 16.45 -10.66 25.00
N THR A 105 15.21 -10.73 25.47
CA THR A 105 14.14 -11.55 24.86
C THR A 105 13.82 -11.07 23.45
N SER A 106 13.75 -9.75 23.23
CA SER A 106 13.51 -9.18 21.91
C SER A 106 14.64 -9.51 20.94
N LEU A 107 15.90 -9.39 21.37
CA LEU A 107 17.06 -9.73 20.56
C LEU A 107 17.07 -11.22 20.18
N LEU A 108 16.76 -12.08 21.14
CA LEU A 108 16.68 -13.52 20.93
C LEU A 108 15.53 -13.88 19.98
N GLY A 109 14.36 -13.25 20.16
CA GLY A 109 13.20 -13.40 19.28
C GLY A 109 13.48 -12.97 17.84
N VAL A 110 14.18 -11.84 17.65
CA VAL A 110 14.60 -11.39 16.30
C VAL A 110 15.61 -12.36 15.69
N LEU A 111 16.58 -12.86 16.45
CA LEU A 111 17.59 -13.79 15.94
C LEU A 111 16.95 -15.11 15.49
N ILE A 112 16.10 -15.70 16.35
CA ILE A 112 15.34 -16.92 16.04
C ILE A 112 14.37 -16.68 14.89
N GLY A 113 13.64 -15.56 14.91
CA GLY A 113 12.69 -15.19 13.86
C GLY A 113 13.36 -15.01 12.50
N ARG A 114 14.54 -14.39 12.45
CA ARG A 114 15.33 -14.27 11.21
C ARG A 114 15.81 -15.63 10.71
N TRP A 115 16.32 -16.47 11.60
CA TRP A 115 16.75 -17.83 11.24
C TRP A 115 15.59 -18.67 10.70
N LEU A 116 14.43 -18.59 11.35
CA LEU A 116 13.24 -19.35 10.98
C LEU A 116 12.64 -18.83 9.66
N SER A 117 12.66 -17.50 9.43
CA SER A 117 12.19 -16.88 8.18
C SER A 117 13.05 -17.23 6.97
N GLN A 118 14.32 -17.63 7.15
CA GLN A 118 15.18 -18.10 6.07
C GLN A 118 14.91 -19.57 5.70
N ARG A 119 14.36 -20.35 6.63
CA ARG A 119 14.11 -21.79 6.46
C ARG A 119 12.68 -22.10 6.03
N LEU A 120 11.71 -21.27 6.44
CA LEU A 120 10.28 -21.51 6.23
C LEU A 120 9.67 -20.56 5.20
N SER A 121 8.73 -21.07 4.41
CA SER A 121 7.95 -20.24 3.49
C SER A 121 7.01 -19.30 4.27
N PRO A 122 6.65 -18.12 3.73
CA PRO A 122 5.79 -17.17 4.42
C PRO A 122 4.45 -17.76 4.88
N LYS A 123 3.86 -18.65 4.06
CA LYS A 123 2.60 -19.34 4.37
C LYS A 123 2.72 -20.30 5.55
N ALA A 124 3.86 -21.00 5.67
CA ALA A 124 4.10 -21.88 6.81
C ALA A 124 4.22 -21.08 8.11
N MET A 125 4.82 -19.89 8.06
CA MET A 125 4.97 -19.01 9.21
C MET A 125 3.63 -18.46 9.72
N GLU A 126 2.77 -18.01 8.80
CA GLU A 126 1.42 -17.52 9.11
C GLU A 126 0.54 -18.64 9.70
N THR A 127 0.60 -19.84 9.10
CA THR A 127 -0.12 -21.01 9.61
C THR A 127 0.39 -21.42 10.98
N ALA A 128 1.71 -21.46 11.19
CA ALA A 128 2.31 -21.81 12.47
C ALA A 128 1.91 -20.81 13.58
N ALA A 129 1.92 -19.51 13.29
CA ALA A 129 1.48 -18.48 14.22
C ALA A 129 0.01 -18.66 14.62
N GLY A 130 -0.88 -18.89 13.65
CA GLY A 130 -2.31 -19.13 13.91
C GLY A 130 -2.57 -20.40 14.71
N VAL A 131 -1.88 -21.51 14.38
CA VAL A 131 -2.00 -22.77 15.12
C VAL A 131 -1.50 -22.63 16.55
N LEU A 132 -0.36 -21.97 16.76
CA LEU A 132 0.20 -21.74 18.09
C LEU A 132 -0.73 -20.87 18.93
N LEU A 133 -1.33 -19.83 18.33
CA LEU A 133 -2.32 -18.97 18.98
C LEU A 133 -3.57 -19.77 19.41
N LEU A 134 -4.12 -20.60 18.53
CA LEU A 134 -5.26 -21.47 18.84
C LEU A 134 -4.91 -22.45 19.95
N PHE A 135 -3.73 -23.06 19.90
CA PHE A 135 -3.27 -24.00 20.90
C PHE A 135 -3.19 -23.36 22.30
N ILE A 136 -2.57 -22.18 22.41
CA ILE A 136 -2.47 -21.42 23.67
C ILE A 136 -3.86 -21.01 24.16
N SER A 137 -4.75 -20.61 23.25
CA SER A 137 -6.13 -20.21 23.59
C SER A 137 -6.93 -21.37 24.18
N VAL A 138 -6.83 -22.57 23.57
CA VAL A 138 -7.52 -23.77 24.05
C VAL A 138 -6.97 -24.22 25.40
N THR A 139 -5.65 -24.22 25.57
CA THR A 139 -5.03 -24.58 26.87
C THR A 139 -5.44 -23.62 27.98
N LEU A 140 -5.41 -22.31 27.74
CA LEU A 140 -5.88 -21.33 28.72
C LEU A 140 -7.37 -21.50 29.05
N LEU A 141 -8.21 -21.76 28.05
CA LEU A 141 -9.64 -21.98 28.27
C LEU A 141 -9.89 -23.22 29.14
N TRP A 142 -9.14 -24.30 28.88
CA TRP A 142 -9.22 -25.53 29.66
C TRP A 142 -8.80 -25.31 31.13
N ASP A 143 -7.67 -24.62 31.34
CA ASP A 143 -7.19 -24.29 32.69
C ASP A 143 -8.21 -23.44 33.46
N VAL A 144 -8.83 -22.45 32.81
CA VAL A 144 -9.86 -21.61 33.42
C VAL A 144 -11.09 -22.42 33.83
N VAL A 145 -11.53 -23.37 32.98
CA VAL A 145 -12.67 -24.24 33.28
C VAL A 145 -12.37 -25.16 34.47
N GLN A 146 -11.13 -25.64 34.59
CA GLN A 146 -10.72 -26.50 35.72
C GLN A 146 -10.48 -25.73 37.02
N LEU A 147 -10.01 -24.49 36.95
CA LEU A 147 -9.79 -23.63 38.12
C LEU A 147 -11.08 -23.04 38.70
N GLY A 148 -12.14 -22.94 37.89
CA GLY A 148 -13.44 -22.42 38.30
C GLY A 148 -14.47 -23.48 38.71
N GLY A 149 -14.13 -24.77 38.59
CA GLY A 149 -14.99 -25.91 38.93
C GLY A 149 -14.72 -26.50 40.32
#